data_AF-A0A3D0ZUS7-F1
#
_entry.id   AF-A0A3D0ZUS7-F1
#
_cell.length_a   1.000
_cell.length_b   1.000
_cell.length_c   1.000
_cell.angle_alpha   90.00
_cell.angle_beta   90.00
_cell.angle_gamma   90.00
#
_symmetry.space_group_name_H-M   'P 1'
#
loop_
_entity.id
_entity.type
_entity.pdbx_description
1 polymer ?
#
loop_
_entity_poly.entity_id
_entity_poly.type
_entity_poly.pdbx_seq_one_letter_code
_entity_poly.pdbx_strand_id
1 'polypeptide(L)'
;MAIQPPRNPELEPGRFSYGSNFLGSRRIYFERRFYLENVMPSGLIGVPFASSWTSGLYTGRVNTAGNICHPDSSQLKAMWYSEESQEYVYDFVADAWRDFATRLRKLTAENVLFTDSPWAEPRVAQAWTNSEANYDYYMNNLVFDAFGEGFVTLFDNNSRIRGYQTYLAEFSRFIKEVVTKAGPLTYSGFLESYNTGPLHSALVLEIATDNYADDFIKASRFRDANFGLVAEIAYQYGFQIDRDIPWRLYADLSSPAMQEYMHGVPIDQLDLGNPPQECDPELLDPDFDPGAYGYSQVPGMRDVLRRVHVFTEEDEIKPGYKKYQSIRGASLQHTMETFFSSATKEVWRDDISRLEGYLVNFYNTLVATLPEVSLRQQFNPNDPNQCLSAPEIIERNQVTLEEIQASYGDQWRLKTFYNLRRHERDIFTSDVVVNKVNIQRMMNIFYTNGRDYTNALEFVQRQFVGPLSPNITAL
;
A
#
# COMPACT_ATOMS: atom_id res chain seq x y z
N MET A 1 37.06 1.99 17.59
CA MET A 1 35.65 1.69 17.39
C MET A 1 35.13 1.01 18.65
N ALA A 2 34.13 1.61 19.29
CA ALA A 2 33.49 1.03 20.47
C ALA A 2 32.54 -0.10 20.02
N ILE A 3 32.60 -1.24 20.71
CA ILE A 3 31.75 -2.42 20.49
C ILE A 3 30.82 -2.55 21.69
N GLN A 4 29.57 -2.95 21.48
CA GLN A 4 28.64 -3.17 22.58
C GLN A 4 29.06 -4.40 23.41
N PRO A 5 28.93 -4.34 24.74
CA PRO A 5 29.05 -5.54 25.55
C PRO A 5 27.92 -6.51 25.16
N PRO A 6 28.21 -7.82 25.02
CA PRO A 6 27.20 -8.80 24.66
C PRO A 6 26.11 -8.84 25.73
N ARG A 7 24.86 -8.79 25.29
CA ARG A 7 23.71 -8.93 26.19
C ARG A 7 23.44 -10.42 26.41
N ASN A 8 23.32 -10.82 27.68
CA ASN A 8 22.95 -12.19 28.02
C ASN A 8 21.45 -12.25 28.39
N PRO A 9 20.60 -12.90 27.58
CA PRO A 9 19.17 -13.02 27.86
C PRO A 9 18.85 -13.75 29.18
N GLU A 10 19.75 -14.59 29.67
CA GLU A 10 19.59 -15.28 30.96
C GLU A 10 19.77 -14.33 32.15
N LEU A 11 20.62 -13.30 32.00
CA LEU A 11 20.88 -12.32 33.06
C LEU A 11 19.85 -11.19 33.07
N GLU A 12 19.25 -10.89 31.92
CA GLU A 12 18.28 -9.81 31.77
C GLU A 12 16.98 -10.27 31.07
N PRO A 13 16.30 -11.33 31.56
CA PRO A 13 15.14 -11.91 30.87
C PRO A 13 14.00 -10.89 30.67
N GLY A 14 13.92 -9.87 31.52
CA GLY A 14 12.94 -8.79 31.41
C GLY A 14 13.10 -7.90 30.16
N ARG A 15 14.21 -8.01 29.43
CA ARG A 15 14.49 -7.18 28.24
C ARG A 15 14.17 -7.87 26.91
N PHE A 16 13.80 -9.15 26.93
CA PHE A 16 13.58 -9.96 25.75
C PHE A 16 12.18 -10.58 25.75
N SER A 17 11.51 -10.55 24.61
CA SER A 17 10.32 -11.35 24.33
C SER A 17 10.72 -12.51 23.42
N TYR A 18 10.06 -13.65 23.57
CA TYR A 18 10.29 -14.83 22.73
C TYR A 18 9.07 -15.15 21.86
N GLY A 19 8.21 -14.15 21.63
CA GLY A 19 7.05 -14.25 20.76
C GLY A 19 7.43 -14.68 19.34
N SER A 20 6.66 -15.63 18.81
CA SER A 20 6.76 -16.10 17.43
C SER A 20 5.42 -16.64 16.95
N ASN A 21 5.10 -16.45 15.67
CA ASN A 21 3.86 -16.95 15.05
C ASN A 21 3.77 -18.50 15.06
N PHE A 22 4.87 -19.20 15.36
CA PHE A 22 4.89 -20.65 15.53
C PHE A 22 4.41 -21.13 16.91
N LEU A 23 4.22 -20.21 17.87
CA LEU A 23 3.73 -20.55 19.20
C LEU A 23 2.19 -20.71 19.21
N GLY A 24 1.66 -21.39 20.22
CA GLY A 24 0.20 -21.44 20.42
C GLY A 24 -0.38 -20.05 20.66
N SER A 25 -1.59 -19.78 20.16
CA SER A 25 -2.26 -18.47 20.21
C SER A 25 -2.24 -17.81 21.59
N ARG A 26 -2.51 -18.58 22.65
CA ARG A 26 -2.44 -18.11 24.04
C ARG A 26 -1.05 -17.62 24.43
N ARG A 27 0.01 -18.33 24.03
CA ARG A 27 1.39 -17.94 24.32
C ARG A 27 1.79 -16.70 23.52
N ILE A 28 1.46 -16.65 22.23
CA ILE A 28 1.67 -15.46 21.38
C ILE A 28 1.06 -14.23 22.01
N TYR A 29 -0.19 -14.32 22.49
CA TYR A 29 -0.87 -13.21 23.15
C TYR A 29 -0.07 -12.66 24.34
N PHE A 30 0.41 -13.54 25.23
CA PHE A 30 1.19 -13.10 26.39
C PHE A 30 2.57 -12.55 26.02
N GLU A 31 3.28 -13.17 25.07
CA GLU A 31 4.59 -12.69 24.62
C GLU A 31 4.47 -11.31 23.93
N ARG A 32 3.47 -11.11 23.07
CA ARG A 32 3.23 -9.80 22.42
C ARG A 32 2.85 -8.72 23.42
N ARG A 33 2.02 -9.07 24.40
CA ARG A 33 1.69 -8.15 25.50
C ARG A 33 2.93 -7.80 26.30
N PHE A 34 3.75 -8.80 26.65
CA PHE A 34 5.00 -8.60 27.36
C PHE A 34 5.97 -7.71 26.57
N TYR A 35 6.10 -7.96 25.26
CA TYR A 35 6.89 -7.14 24.35
C TYR A 35 6.48 -5.67 24.42
N LEU A 36 5.19 -5.37 24.25
CA LEU A 36 4.70 -3.99 24.27
C LEU A 36 4.82 -3.33 25.65
N GLU A 37 4.68 -4.09 26.74
CA GLU A 37 4.74 -3.52 28.10
C GLU A 37 6.18 -3.34 28.63
N ASN A 38 7.12 -4.20 28.23
CA ASN A 38 8.45 -4.30 28.86
C ASN A 38 9.63 -4.10 27.88
N VAL A 39 9.45 -4.49 26.62
CA VAL A 39 10.50 -4.37 25.60
C VAL A 39 10.36 -3.06 24.84
N MET A 40 9.18 -2.75 24.30
CA MET A 40 8.91 -1.54 23.53
C MET A 40 7.71 -0.74 24.10
N PRO A 41 7.77 -0.26 25.35
CA PRO A 41 6.70 0.56 25.93
C PRO A 41 6.56 1.90 25.20
N SER A 42 5.34 2.42 25.11
CA SER A 42 5.03 3.68 24.40
C SER A 42 5.79 4.91 24.92
N GLY A 43 6.37 4.84 26.12
CA GLY A 43 7.21 5.89 26.71
C GLY A 43 8.67 5.48 26.87
N LEU A 44 9.14 4.46 26.12
CA LEU A 44 10.53 3.99 26.20
C LEU A 44 11.52 5.13 25.93
N ILE A 45 11.16 6.01 25.00
CA ILE A 45 11.94 7.16 24.57
C ILE A 45 10.96 8.35 24.60
N GLY A 46 11.45 9.56 24.88
CA GLY A 46 10.65 10.78 24.91
C GLY A 46 10.09 11.22 23.54
N VAL A 47 10.04 10.32 22.56
CA VAL A 47 9.57 10.53 21.19
C VAL A 47 8.46 9.53 20.83
N PRO A 48 7.51 9.90 19.97
CA PRO A 48 6.43 8.99 19.56
C PRO A 48 6.93 7.84 18.69
N PHE A 49 6.27 6.68 18.81
CA PHE A 49 6.46 5.53 17.93
C PHE A 49 5.27 5.34 17.00
N ALA A 50 5.54 4.86 15.79
CA ALA A 50 4.53 4.29 14.92
C ALA A 50 4.18 2.85 15.39
N SER A 51 3.06 2.32 14.90
CA SER A 51 2.64 0.94 15.17
C SER A 51 1.96 0.31 13.96
N SER A 52 2.68 -0.58 13.27
CA SER A 52 2.11 -1.35 12.14
C SER A 52 0.87 -2.16 12.49
N TRP A 53 0.71 -2.58 13.76
CA TRP A 53 -0.43 -3.40 14.18
C TRP A 53 -1.72 -2.61 14.39
N THR A 54 -1.64 -1.28 14.48
CA THR A 54 -2.78 -0.41 14.73
C THR A 54 -2.93 0.60 13.60
N SER A 55 -2.43 1.82 13.78
CA SER A 55 -2.62 2.93 12.84
C SER A 55 -1.63 3.00 11.69
N GLY A 56 -0.46 2.37 11.86
CA GLY A 56 0.59 2.34 10.84
C GLY A 56 0.21 1.62 9.55
N LEU A 57 -0.82 0.76 9.56
CA LEU A 57 -1.20 -0.02 8.39
C LEU A 57 -1.68 0.86 7.22
N TYR A 58 -2.39 1.94 7.52
CA TYR A 58 -3.04 2.82 6.53
C TYR A 58 -2.30 4.13 6.30
N THR A 59 -1.17 4.34 6.97
CA THR A 59 -0.37 5.57 6.80
C THR A 59 0.02 5.75 5.33
N GLY A 60 -0.30 6.92 4.77
CA GLY A 60 -0.03 7.24 3.36
C GLY A 60 -0.89 6.52 2.32
N ARG A 61 -1.74 5.56 2.73
CA ARG A 61 -2.60 4.78 1.82
C ARG A 61 -4.02 5.28 1.78
N VAL A 62 -4.44 6.03 2.79
CA VAL A 62 -5.82 6.52 2.93
C VAL A 62 -5.78 8.04 3.01
N ASN A 63 -6.44 8.70 2.05
CA ASN A 63 -6.49 10.16 2.04
C ASN A 63 -7.43 10.74 3.12
N THR A 64 -7.48 12.06 3.23
CA THR A 64 -8.34 12.76 4.21
C THR A 64 -9.84 12.55 3.97
N ALA A 65 -10.23 12.15 2.75
CA ALA A 65 -11.58 11.73 2.41
C ALA A 65 -11.83 10.24 2.66
N GLY A 66 -10.87 9.52 3.25
CA GLY A 66 -10.91 8.10 3.58
C GLY A 66 -10.89 7.15 2.37
N ASN A 67 -10.50 7.64 1.20
CA ASN A 67 -10.32 6.83 0.00
C ASN A 67 -8.91 6.27 -0.07
N ILE A 68 -8.79 5.08 -0.67
CA ILE A 68 -7.50 4.46 -0.90
C ILE A 68 -6.78 5.15 -2.05
N CYS A 69 -5.52 5.45 -1.80
CA CYS A 69 -4.60 6.02 -2.75
C CYS A 69 -3.38 5.12 -2.93
N HIS A 70 -2.75 5.23 -4.09
CA HIS A 70 -1.41 4.71 -4.33
C HIS A 70 -0.45 5.84 -4.71
N PRO A 71 0.86 5.68 -4.47
CA PRO A 71 1.85 6.66 -4.88
C PRO A 71 1.85 6.90 -6.39
N ASP A 72 1.96 8.17 -6.79
CA ASP A 72 2.31 8.49 -8.17
C ASP A 72 3.81 8.24 -8.38
N SER A 73 4.14 7.29 -9.25
CA SER A 73 5.53 6.89 -9.53
C SER A 73 6.40 8.05 -10.01
N SER A 74 5.82 9.07 -10.65
CA SER A 74 6.54 10.29 -11.06
C SER A 74 7.04 11.15 -9.89
N GLN A 75 6.55 10.88 -8.68
CA GLN A 75 6.87 11.62 -7.46
C GLN A 75 7.88 10.86 -6.58
N LEU A 76 8.33 9.69 -7.04
CA LEU A 76 9.29 8.86 -6.33
C LEU A 76 10.72 9.24 -6.71
N LYS A 77 11.61 9.16 -5.73
CA LYS A 77 13.04 9.43 -5.86
C LYS A 77 13.83 8.22 -5.37
N ALA A 78 14.90 7.93 -6.10
CA ALA A 78 15.91 6.96 -5.74
C ALA A 78 16.52 7.30 -4.36
N MET A 79 16.59 6.31 -3.47
CA MET A 79 17.20 6.48 -2.16
C MET A 79 18.71 6.27 -2.18
N TRP A 80 19.36 7.00 -1.28
CA TRP A 80 20.76 6.83 -0.92
C TRP A 80 20.94 5.65 0.04
N TYR A 81 22.14 5.07 0.05
CA TYR A 81 22.53 4.00 0.98
C TYR A 81 21.66 2.74 0.87
N SER A 82 21.19 2.38 -0.33
CA SER A 82 20.51 1.10 -0.56
C SER A 82 21.50 -0.09 -0.55
N GLU A 83 21.04 -1.30 -0.23
CA GLU A 83 21.89 -2.50 -0.17
C GLU A 83 22.21 -3.09 -1.56
N GLU A 84 21.20 -3.69 -2.21
CA GLU A 84 21.38 -4.48 -3.44
C GLU A 84 20.62 -3.90 -4.64
N SER A 85 19.40 -3.39 -4.41
CA SER A 85 18.54 -2.76 -5.41
C SER A 85 18.39 -1.27 -5.19
N GLN A 86 18.13 -0.55 -6.27
CA GLN A 86 17.69 0.84 -6.15
C GLN A 86 16.29 0.88 -5.53
N GLU A 87 16.22 1.34 -4.30
CA GLU A 87 14.96 1.55 -3.58
C GLU A 87 14.42 2.96 -3.84
N TYR A 88 13.09 3.10 -3.77
CA TYR A 88 12.38 4.34 -4.05
C TYR A 88 11.42 4.71 -2.92
N VAL A 89 11.27 6.00 -2.66
CA VAL A 89 10.27 6.61 -1.76
C VAL A 89 9.91 7.99 -2.31
N TYR A 90 9.00 8.72 -1.68
CA TYR A 90 8.77 10.11 -2.08
C TYR A 90 10.04 10.96 -2.02
N ASP A 91 10.14 11.91 -2.94
CA ASP A 91 11.25 12.86 -3.06
C ASP A 91 11.73 13.45 -1.72
N PHE A 92 10.83 14.04 -0.93
CA PHE A 92 11.15 14.62 0.37
C PHE A 92 11.55 13.58 1.43
N VAL A 93 11.05 12.34 1.32
CA VAL A 93 11.41 11.23 2.23
C VAL A 93 12.82 10.73 1.94
N ALA A 94 13.19 10.65 0.66
CA ALA A 94 14.54 10.25 0.25
C ALA A 94 15.58 11.26 0.76
N ASP A 95 15.26 12.56 0.70
CA ASP A 95 16.13 13.64 1.20
C ASP A 95 16.26 13.58 2.74
N ALA A 96 15.15 13.38 3.45
CA ALA A 96 15.17 13.17 4.90
C ALA A 96 16.00 11.95 5.31
N TRP A 97 15.82 10.81 4.62
CA TRP A 97 16.55 9.58 4.87
C TRP A 97 18.06 9.77 4.69
N ARG A 98 18.46 10.47 3.62
CA ARG A 98 19.86 10.73 3.35
C ARG A 98 20.52 11.48 4.50
N ASP A 99 19.90 12.55 4.98
CA ASP A 99 20.45 13.35 6.09
C ASP A 99 20.50 12.54 7.39
N PHE A 100 19.43 11.78 7.69
CA PHE A 100 19.37 10.86 8.82
C PHE A 100 20.52 9.85 8.81
N ALA A 101 20.68 9.10 7.72
CA ALA A 101 21.72 8.09 7.58
C ALA A 101 23.13 8.71 7.59
N THR A 102 23.31 9.88 6.97
CA THR A 102 24.58 10.63 7.01
C THR A 102 24.95 10.99 8.45
N ARG A 103 23.97 11.47 9.23
CA ARG A 103 24.18 11.86 10.63
C ARG A 103 24.60 10.67 11.49
N LEU A 104 23.94 9.52 11.33
CA LEU A 104 24.29 8.30 12.06
C LEU A 104 25.71 7.83 11.71
N ARG A 105 26.06 7.76 10.42
CA ARG A 105 27.43 7.40 9.97
C ARG A 105 28.50 8.35 10.54
N LYS A 106 28.21 9.65 10.60
CA LYS A 106 29.10 10.65 11.21
C LYS A 106 29.30 10.37 12.71
N LEU A 107 28.24 10.13 13.46
CA LEU A 107 28.32 9.82 14.89
C LEU A 107 29.04 8.49 15.16
N THR A 108 28.89 7.50 14.28
CA THR A 108 29.67 6.26 14.30
C THR A 108 31.16 6.52 14.09
N ALA A 109 31.53 7.34 13.11
CA ALA A 109 32.92 7.73 12.86
C ALA A 109 33.55 8.50 14.04
N GLU A 110 32.73 9.30 14.73
CA GLU A 110 33.09 10.02 15.96
C GLU A 110 33.15 9.10 17.21
N ASN A 111 32.86 7.80 17.07
CA ASN A 111 32.74 6.82 18.16
C ASN A 111 31.68 7.17 19.21
N VAL A 112 30.65 7.93 18.83
CA VAL A 112 29.47 8.19 19.68
C VAL A 112 28.52 6.99 19.66
N LEU A 113 28.35 6.38 18.48
CA LEU A 113 27.58 5.14 18.30
C LEU A 113 28.51 3.93 18.33
N PHE A 114 28.04 2.83 18.89
CA PHE A 114 28.73 1.54 18.79
C PHE A 114 28.65 1.01 17.36
N THR A 115 29.77 0.47 16.86
CA THR A 115 29.92 0.13 15.42
C THR A 115 29.33 -1.20 15.01
N ASP A 116 29.08 -2.10 15.98
CA ASP A 116 28.45 -3.41 15.79
C ASP A 116 26.90 -3.33 15.77
N SER A 117 26.36 -2.13 15.90
CA SER A 117 24.93 -1.83 15.83
C SER A 117 24.40 -1.88 14.39
N PRO A 118 23.17 -2.38 14.16
CA PRO A 118 22.51 -2.22 12.85
C PRO A 118 22.28 -0.74 12.47
N TRP A 119 22.32 0.17 13.45
CA TRP A 119 22.12 1.61 13.25
C TRP A 119 23.42 2.38 12.98
N ALA A 120 24.59 1.73 13.07
CA ALA A 120 25.87 2.39 12.92
C ALA A 120 26.10 2.91 11.49
N GLU A 121 25.72 2.09 10.51
CA GLU A 121 25.81 2.39 9.08
C GLU A 121 24.54 1.93 8.37
N PRO A 122 23.40 2.56 8.68
CA PRO A 122 22.13 2.06 8.21
C PRO A 122 22.09 2.11 6.68
N ARG A 123 21.50 1.07 6.11
CA ARG A 123 21.23 0.91 4.70
C ARG A 123 19.77 0.58 4.51
N VAL A 124 19.21 0.96 3.37
CA VAL A 124 17.84 0.57 3.04
C VAL A 124 17.86 -0.84 2.48
N ALA A 125 17.14 -1.72 3.17
CA ALA A 125 16.91 -3.09 2.72
C ALA A 125 15.61 -3.21 1.92
N GLN A 126 14.55 -2.47 2.30
CA GLN A 126 13.28 -2.44 1.57
C GLN A 126 12.62 -1.06 1.66
N ALA A 127 11.98 -0.62 0.58
CA ALA A 127 11.13 0.57 0.58
C ALA A 127 9.87 0.38 -0.26
N TRP A 128 9.55 1.30 -1.17
CA TRP A 128 8.34 1.23 -1.97
C TRP A 128 8.25 -0.07 -2.78
N THR A 129 7.14 -0.77 -2.59
CA THR A 129 6.79 -1.97 -3.38
C THR A 129 5.72 -1.63 -4.41
N ASN A 130 5.91 -2.06 -5.65
CA ASN A 130 4.94 -1.87 -6.73
C ASN A 130 3.64 -2.65 -6.45
N SER A 131 2.59 -1.94 -6.02
CA SER A 131 1.30 -2.54 -5.71
C SER A 131 0.54 -3.05 -6.93
N GLU A 132 0.76 -2.48 -8.11
CA GLU A 132 0.11 -2.95 -9.34
C GLU A 132 0.65 -4.31 -9.73
N ALA A 133 1.97 -4.49 -9.72
CA ALA A 133 2.60 -5.79 -9.98
C ALA A 133 2.18 -6.85 -8.95
N ASN A 134 2.08 -6.48 -7.68
CA ASN A 134 1.60 -7.38 -6.62
C ASN A 134 0.13 -7.76 -6.83
N TYR A 135 -0.71 -6.82 -7.27
CA TYR A 135 -2.10 -7.07 -7.58
C TYR A 135 -2.27 -7.94 -8.84
N ASP A 136 -1.48 -7.70 -9.88
CA ASP A 136 -1.40 -8.55 -11.08
C ASP A 136 -1.05 -10.00 -10.70
N TYR A 137 -0.03 -10.17 -9.86
CA TYR A 137 0.34 -11.48 -9.35
C TYR A 137 -0.80 -12.13 -8.58
N TYR A 138 -1.42 -11.39 -7.65
CA TYR A 138 -2.55 -11.85 -6.85
C TYR A 138 -3.74 -12.31 -7.71
N MET A 139 -4.13 -11.50 -8.70
CA MET A 139 -5.25 -11.82 -9.58
C MET A 139 -4.96 -13.05 -10.44
N ASN A 140 -3.77 -13.12 -11.06
CA ASN A 140 -3.44 -14.20 -11.99
C ASN A 140 -3.10 -15.53 -11.31
N ASN A 141 -2.55 -15.52 -10.09
CA ASN A 141 -2.06 -16.75 -9.44
C ASN A 141 -2.89 -17.19 -8.24
N LEU A 142 -3.63 -16.29 -7.58
CA LEU A 142 -4.46 -16.69 -6.43
C LEU A 142 -5.95 -16.70 -6.80
N VAL A 143 -6.43 -15.62 -7.40
CA VAL A 143 -7.86 -15.52 -7.76
C VAL A 143 -8.19 -16.45 -8.92
N PHE A 144 -7.38 -16.43 -9.99
CA PHE A 144 -7.62 -17.29 -11.14
C PHE A 144 -7.53 -18.77 -10.78
N ASP A 145 -6.53 -19.21 -10.02
CA ASP A 145 -6.39 -20.61 -9.61
C ASP A 145 -7.57 -21.05 -8.74
N ALA A 146 -7.99 -20.22 -7.78
CA ALA A 146 -9.17 -20.48 -6.96
C ALA A 146 -10.45 -20.60 -7.81
N PHE A 147 -10.56 -19.84 -8.90
CA PHE A 147 -11.68 -19.92 -9.83
C PHE A 147 -11.56 -21.14 -10.78
N GLY A 148 -10.48 -21.28 -11.53
CA GLY A 148 -10.30 -22.29 -12.56
C GLY A 148 -10.18 -23.70 -12.01
N GLU A 149 -9.21 -23.93 -11.11
CA GLU A 149 -9.01 -25.24 -10.50
C GLU A 149 -10.08 -25.50 -9.44
N GLY A 150 -10.26 -24.52 -8.54
CA GLY A 150 -11.16 -24.66 -7.40
C GLY A 150 -12.64 -24.68 -7.78
N PHE A 151 -13.12 -23.67 -8.51
CA PHE A 151 -14.56 -23.49 -8.75
C PHE A 151 -15.07 -24.15 -10.04
N VAL A 152 -14.32 -24.05 -11.14
CA VAL A 152 -14.74 -24.58 -12.45
C VAL A 152 -14.53 -26.08 -12.53
N THR A 153 -13.34 -26.56 -12.14
CA THR A 153 -12.94 -27.96 -12.32
C THR A 153 -13.50 -28.85 -11.22
N LEU A 154 -13.27 -28.55 -9.93
CA LEU A 154 -13.69 -29.46 -8.84
C LEU A 154 -15.22 -29.60 -8.69
N PHE A 155 -15.99 -28.57 -9.05
CA PHE A 155 -17.46 -28.59 -8.94
C PHE A 155 -18.18 -28.84 -10.27
N ASP A 156 -17.45 -29.24 -11.33
CA ASP A 156 -17.98 -29.51 -12.68
C ASP A 156 -18.85 -28.37 -13.23
N ASN A 157 -18.47 -27.13 -12.91
CA ASN A 157 -19.17 -25.94 -13.39
C ASN A 157 -18.80 -25.58 -14.83
N ASN A 158 -17.77 -26.25 -15.39
CA ASN A 158 -17.34 -26.07 -16.78
C ASN A 158 -18.50 -26.25 -17.78
N SER A 159 -19.38 -27.22 -17.54
CA SER A 159 -20.56 -27.49 -18.38
C SER A 159 -21.54 -26.32 -18.50
N ARG A 160 -21.51 -25.37 -17.56
CA ARG A 160 -22.38 -24.19 -17.54
C ARG A 160 -21.81 -23.01 -18.32
N ILE A 161 -20.50 -23.04 -18.60
CA ILE A 161 -19.80 -21.98 -19.31
C ILE A 161 -19.82 -22.31 -20.81
N ARG A 162 -20.78 -21.75 -21.54
CA ARG A 162 -20.95 -21.95 -23.00
C ARG A 162 -20.33 -20.83 -23.82
N GLY A 163 -20.09 -19.69 -23.18
CA GLY A 163 -19.46 -18.51 -23.74
C GLY A 163 -19.30 -17.43 -22.67
N TYR A 164 -18.86 -16.24 -23.07
CA TYR A 164 -18.51 -15.18 -22.12
C TYR A 164 -19.67 -14.73 -21.22
N GLN A 165 -20.89 -14.64 -21.76
CA GLN A 165 -22.07 -14.26 -20.97
C GLN A 165 -22.33 -15.24 -19.80
N THR A 166 -22.26 -16.54 -20.08
CA THR A 166 -22.42 -17.59 -19.06
C THR A 166 -21.22 -17.65 -18.13
N TYR A 167 -20.02 -17.35 -18.63
CA TYR A 167 -18.82 -17.22 -17.80
C TYR A 167 -19.01 -16.14 -16.75
N LEU A 168 -19.47 -14.94 -17.11
CA LEU A 168 -19.70 -13.86 -16.14
C LEU A 168 -20.79 -14.18 -15.13
N ALA A 169 -21.83 -14.92 -15.52
CA ALA A 169 -22.84 -15.42 -14.58
C ALA A 169 -22.23 -16.39 -13.55
N GLU A 170 -21.37 -17.31 -14.00
CA GLU A 170 -20.67 -18.25 -13.14
C GLU A 170 -19.61 -17.58 -12.27
N PHE A 171 -18.86 -16.62 -12.81
CA PHE A 171 -17.91 -15.81 -12.04
C PHE A 171 -18.63 -14.97 -10.98
N SER A 172 -19.80 -14.40 -11.30
CA SER A 172 -20.63 -13.69 -10.32
C SER A 172 -21.12 -14.61 -9.19
N ARG A 173 -21.32 -15.90 -9.48
CA ARG A 173 -21.67 -16.91 -8.46
C ARG A 173 -20.45 -17.26 -7.60
N PHE A 174 -19.29 -17.48 -8.23
CA PHE A 174 -18.02 -17.63 -7.54
C PHE A 174 -17.75 -16.48 -6.56
N ILE A 175 -17.98 -15.23 -6.98
CA ILE A 175 -17.86 -14.07 -6.09
C ILE A 175 -18.72 -14.23 -4.84
N LYS A 176 -20.00 -14.57 -5.00
CA LYS A 176 -20.91 -14.69 -3.85
C LYS A 176 -20.54 -15.84 -2.91
N GLU A 177 -20.03 -16.94 -3.45
CA GLU A 177 -19.79 -18.18 -2.71
C GLU A 177 -18.36 -18.27 -2.14
N VAL A 178 -17.39 -17.62 -2.76
CA VAL A 178 -15.95 -17.89 -2.54
C VAL A 178 -15.12 -16.63 -2.31
N VAL A 179 -15.49 -15.43 -2.79
CA VAL A 179 -14.67 -14.21 -2.61
C VAL A 179 -14.51 -13.81 -1.14
N THR A 180 -15.47 -14.13 -0.27
CA THR A 180 -15.30 -13.98 1.19
C THR A 180 -14.13 -14.80 1.76
N LYS A 181 -13.67 -15.82 1.02
CA LYS A 181 -12.51 -16.67 1.38
C LYS A 181 -11.27 -16.37 0.54
N ALA A 182 -11.44 -16.04 -0.76
CA ALA A 182 -10.34 -15.82 -1.68
C ALA A 182 -9.66 -14.45 -1.50
N GLY A 183 -10.41 -13.45 -1.01
CA GLY A 183 -9.93 -12.08 -0.84
C GLY A 183 -10.55 -11.10 -1.84
N PRO A 184 -10.17 -9.82 -1.77
CA PRO A 184 -10.76 -8.76 -2.60
C PRO A 184 -10.47 -8.95 -4.10
N LEU A 185 -11.35 -8.46 -4.96
CA LEU A 185 -11.20 -8.49 -6.42
C LEU A 185 -10.98 -7.11 -7.03
N THR A 186 -11.28 -6.04 -6.30
CA THR A 186 -10.94 -4.69 -6.73
C THR A 186 -9.52 -4.34 -6.29
N TYR A 187 -8.87 -3.46 -7.04
CA TYR A 187 -7.52 -3.00 -6.67
C TYR A 187 -7.58 -2.17 -5.38
N SER A 188 -8.62 -1.35 -5.19
CA SER A 188 -8.93 -0.71 -3.91
C SER A 188 -9.01 -1.74 -2.78
N GLY A 189 -9.78 -2.81 -2.95
CA GLY A 189 -9.95 -3.83 -1.92
C GLY A 189 -8.65 -4.56 -1.61
N PHE A 190 -7.84 -4.87 -2.62
CA PHE A 190 -6.52 -5.46 -2.46
C PHE A 190 -5.59 -4.55 -1.63
N LEU A 191 -5.58 -3.26 -1.95
CA LEU A 191 -4.88 -2.21 -1.20
C LEU A 191 -5.53 -1.88 0.16
N GLU A 192 -6.67 -2.45 0.53
CA GLU A 192 -7.23 -2.35 1.89
C GLU A 192 -6.91 -3.57 2.74
N SER A 193 -6.61 -4.69 2.08
CA SER A 193 -6.42 -5.99 2.71
C SER A 193 -5.04 -6.16 3.35
N TYR A 194 -4.90 -7.21 4.14
CA TYR A 194 -3.60 -7.63 4.72
C TYR A 194 -2.61 -8.16 3.68
N ASN A 195 -3.01 -8.34 2.43
CA ASN A 195 -2.09 -8.72 1.35
C ASN A 195 -1.13 -7.59 0.97
N THR A 196 -1.37 -6.38 1.47
CA THR A 196 -0.58 -5.20 1.16
C THR A 196 -0.03 -4.56 2.43
N GLY A 197 1.30 -4.52 2.51
CA GLY A 197 2.04 -3.92 3.61
C GLY A 197 2.13 -2.39 3.53
N PRO A 198 2.61 -1.73 4.59
CA PRO A 198 2.74 -0.27 4.64
C PRO A 198 3.80 0.29 3.67
N LEU A 199 4.73 -0.54 3.21
CA LEU A 199 5.75 -0.20 2.20
C LEU A 199 5.13 0.33 0.89
N HIS A 200 3.91 -0.10 0.53
CA HIS A 200 3.20 0.42 -0.64
C HIS A 200 2.91 1.92 -0.58
N SER A 201 2.94 2.53 0.60
CA SER A 201 2.71 3.97 0.76
C SER A 201 3.85 4.85 0.26
N ALA A 202 5.04 4.31 0.03
CA ALA A 202 6.27 5.08 -0.23
C ALA A 202 6.64 6.12 0.86
N LEU A 203 5.97 6.07 2.03
CA LEU A 203 6.32 6.81 3.25
C LEU A 203 7.03 5.93 4.28
N VAL A 204 7.25 4.66 3.96
CA VAL A 204 7.80 3.67 4.87
C VAL A 204 9.00 3.01 4.23
N LEU A 205 10.06 2.85 5.01
CA LEU A 205 11.27 2.15 4.62
C LEU A 205 11.77 1.26 5.75
N GLU A 206 12.59 0.28 5.41
CA GLU A 206 13.15 -0.70 6.32
C GLU A 206 14.65 -0.83 6.12
N ILE A 207 15.37 -0.95 7.23
CA ILE A 207 16.83 -1.12 7.21
C ILE A 207 17.27 -2.58 7.32
N ALA A 208 16.33 -3.52 7.37
CA ALA A 208 16.58 -4.95 7.45
C ALA A 208 15.38 -5.77 6.94
N THR A 209 15.65 -7.01 6.53
CA THR A 209 14.66 -8.00 6.07
C THR A 209 14.43 -9.14 7.08
N ASP A 210 14.71 -8.88 8.36
CA ASP A 210 14.52 -9.86 9.43
C ASP A 210 13.05 -10.30 9.57
N ASN A 211 12.82 -11.44 10.20
CA ASN A 211 11.48 -11.99 10.37
C ASN A 211 10.61 -11.11 11.30
N TYR A 212 9.56 -10.48 10.77
CA TYR A 212 8.61 -9.65 11.54
C TYR A 212 7.96 -10.37 12.73
N ALA A 213 7.88 -11.70 12.68
CA ALA A 213 7.25 -12.49 13.74
C ALA A 213 8.19 -12.80 14.92
N ASP A 214 9.50 -12.57 14.79
CA ASP A 214 10.48 -12.93 15.81
C ASP A 214 10.73 -11.77 16.78
N ASP A 215 10.09 -11.82 17.95
CA ASP A 215 10.24 -10.76 18.95
C ASP A 215 11.63 -10.75 19.61
N PHE A 216 12.35 -11.87 19.59
CA PHE A 216 13.68 -11.96 20.17
C PHE A 216 14.69 -11.17 19.33
N ILE A 217 14.62 -11.27 18.00
CA ILE A 217 15.47 -10.49 17.09
C ILE A 217 15.21 -8.99 17.26
N LYS A 218 13.94 -8.56 17.37
CA LYS A 218 13.57 -7.16 17.63
C LYS A 218 14.28 -6.60 18.87
N ALA A 219 14.25 -7.35 19.96
CA ALA A 219 14.83 -6.94 21.25
C ALA A 219 16.36 -7.04 21.29
N SER A 220 16.92 -8.11 20.73
CA SER A 220 18.35 -8.43 20.84
C SER A 220 19.21 -7.65 19.86
N ARG A 221 18.73 -7.47 18.62
CA ARG A 221 19.49 -6.84 17.53
C ARG A 221 19.20 -5.35 17.40
N PHE A 222 17.93 -4.94 17.41
CA PHE A 222 17.55 -3.57 17.04
C PHE A 222 17.31 -2.65 18.22
N ARG A 223 16.86 -3.18 19.36
CA ARG A 223 16.73 -2.41 20.62
C ARG A 223 18.05 -2.34 21.39
N ASP A 224 19.13 -2.04 20.68
CA ASP A 224 20.50 -2.09 21.19
C ASP A 224 20.88 -0.85 22.04
N ALA A 225 22.16 -0.65 22.37
CA ALA A 225 22.56 0.52 23.17
C ALA A 225 22.47 1.86 22.42
N ASN A 226 22.45 1.83 21.08
CA ASN A 226 22.30 3.00 20.22
C ASN A 226 20.84 3.42 20.06
N PHE A 227 19.89 2.49 20.21
CA PHE A 227 18.47 2.67 19.89
C PHE A 227 17.85 3.96 20.44
N GLY A 228 18.14 4.32 21.69
CA GLY A 228 17.64 5.54 22.34
C GLY A 228 17.98 6.81 21.55
N LEU A 229 19.27 7.02 21.31
CA LEU A 229 19.79 8.16 20.55
C LEU A 229 19.34 8.12 19.09
N VAL A 230 19.30 6.92 18.48
CA VAL A 230 18.87 6.77 17.09
C VAL A 230 17.41 7.18 16.90
N ALA A 231 16.52 6.82 17.83
CA ALA A 231 15.11 7.22 17.76
C ALA A 231 14.94 8.75 17.89
N GLU A 232 15.72 9.39 18.77
CA GLU A 232 15.72 10.85 18.90
C GLU A 232 16.20 11.53 17.61
N ILE A 233 17.25 10.99 16.98
CA ILE A 233 17.75 11.48 15.70
C ILE A 233 16.72 11.23 14.58
N ALA A 234 16.10 10.05 14.53
CA ALA A 234 15.05 9.74 13.56
C ALA A 234 13.91 10.77 13.66
N TYR A 235 13.48 11.10 14.88
CA TYR A 235 12.48 12.13 15.14
C TYR A 235 12.92 13.53 14.67
N GLN A 236 14.19 13.89 14.87
CA GLN A 236 14.76 15.14 14.34
C GLN A 236 14.73 15.21 12.80
N TYR A 237 14.69 14.09 12.10
CA TYR A 237 14.58 14.02 10.64
C TYR A 237 13.15 13.71 10.16
N GLY A 238 12.17 13.75 11.06
CA GLY A 238 10.76 13.55 10.72
C GLY A 238 10.33 12.09 10.58
N PHE A 239 11.16 11.15 11.01
CA PHE A 239 10.83 9.74 11.05
C PHE A 239 10.31 9.31 12.43
N GLN A 240 9.36 8.38 12.44
CA GLN A 240 8.98 7.60 13.60
C GLN A 240 9.46 6.16 13.42
N ILE A 241 10.10 5.59 14.44
CA ILE A 241 10.40 4.16 14.46
C ILE A 241 9.10 3.41 14.75
N ASP A 242 8.89 2.29 14.06
CA ASP A 242 7.79 1.38 14.37
C ASP A 242 8.12 0.54 15.60
N ARG A 243 7.30 0.62 16.64
CA ARG A 243 7.50 -0.19 17.85
C ARG A 243 7.32 -1.68 17.59
N ASP A 244 6.50 -2.07 16.61
CA ASP A 244 6.17 -3.46 16.32
C ASP A 244 7.28 -4.13 15.48
N ILE A 245 8.01 -3.31 14.71
CA ILE A 245 9.09 -3.70 13.79
C ILE A 245 10.21 -2.64 13.88
N PRO A 246 11.15 -2.73 14.84
CA PRO A 246 12.05 -1.64 15.19
C PRO A 246 13.00 -1.16 14.08
N TRP A 247 13.18 -1.92 13.01
CA TRP A 247 13.97 -1.55 11.84
C TRP A 247 13.16 -0.85 10.74
N ARG A 248 11.85 -0.62 10.96
CA ARG A 248 10.95 0.10 10.05
C ARG A 248 10.81 1.54 10.50
N LEU A 249 10.92 2.45 9.54
CA LEU A 249 10.82 3.90 9.72
C LEU A 249 9.63 4.43 8.93
N TYR A 250 8.79 5.22 9.58
CA TYR A 250 7.65 5.92 9.01
C TYR A 250 7.99 7.40 8.84
N ALA A 251 7.86 7.94 7.64
CA ALA A 251 7.89 9.37 7.40
C ALA A 251 6.60 10.01 7.92
N ASP A 252 6.70 10.73 9.03
CA ASP A 252 5.55 11.32 9.70
C ASP A 252 5.22 12.70 9.11
N LEU A 253 4.19 12.75 8.28
CA LEU A 253 3.72 14.00 7.66
C LEU A 253 3.19 15.03 8.68
N SER A 254 2.89 14.61 9.91
CA SER A 254 2.53 15.53 10.99
C SER A 254 3.75 16.15 11.67
N SER A 255 4.94 15.60 11.45
CA SER A 255 6.18 16.13 11.99
C SER A 255 6.57 17.44 11.30
N PRO A 256 6.76 18.53 12.07
CA PRO A 256 7.31 19.78 11.51
C PRO A 256 8.66 19.56 10.80
N ALA A 257 9.48 18.63 11.28
CA ALA A 257 10.76 18.31 10.65
C ALA A 257 10.58 17.65 9.27
N MET A 258 9.59 16.78 9.09
CA MET A 258 9.28 16.20 7.77
C MET A 258 8.72 17.26 6.83
N GLN A 259 7.88 18.17 7.33
CA GLN A 259 7.32 19.27 6.54
C GLN A 259 8.40 20.25 6.05
N GLU A 260 9.49 20.43 6.79
CA GLU A 260 10.65 21.20 6.31
C GLU A 260 11.31 20.58 5.08
N TYR A 261 11.34 19.25 4.95
CA TYR A 261 11.80 18.59 3.71
C TYR A 261 10.81 18.79 2.56
N MET A 262 9.52 18.95 2.85
CA MET A 262 8.50 19.22 1.84
C MET A 262 8.55 20.68 1.33
N HIS A 263 8.46 21.68 2.22
CA HIS A 263 8.37 23.10 1.85
C HIS A 263 9.69 23.86 1.92
N GLY A 264 10.78 23.20 2.31
CA GLY A 264 12.13 23.76 2.43
C GLY A 264 12.34 24.64 3.66
N VAL A 265 13.61 24.89 3.97
CA VAL A 265 14.08 25.88 4.97
C VAL A 265 14.81 27.03 4.27
N PRO A 266 15.02 28.19 4.94
CA PRO A 266 15.88 29.24 4.40
C PRO A 266 17.23 28.67 3.97
N ILE A 267 17.68 29.05 2.76
CA ILE A 267 18.93 28.57 2.18
C ILE A 267 20.07 29.38 2.81
N ASP A 268 20.95 28.70 3.54
CA ASP A 268 22.15 29.32 4.11
C ASP A 268 23.32 29.22 3.14
N GLN A 269 23.41 28.10 2.41
CA GLN A 269 24.44 27.87 1.43
C GLN A 269 23.86 27.16 0.20
N LEU A 270 24.36 27.55 -0.96
CA LEU A 270 23.96 27.05 -2.25
C LEU A 270 25.23 26.71 -3.05
N ASP A 271 25.50 25.42 -3.18
CA ASP A 271 26.54 24.84 -4.01
C ASP A 271 25.90 24.18 -5.24
N LEU A 272 25.65 24.95 -6.29
CA LEU A 272 24.98 24.44 -7.49
C LEU A 272 25.75 23.33 -8.23
N GLY A 273 26.98 23.00 -7.81
CA GLY A 273 27.84 22.08 -8.54
C GLY A 273 28.01 22.47 -10.02
N ASN A 274 28.61 21.60 -10.81
CA ASN A 274 28.35 21.64 -12.25
C ASN A 274 27.03 20.90 -12.47
N PRO A 275 26.00 21.53 -13.09
CA PRO A 275 24.75 20.83 -13.35
C PRO A 275 25.04 19.59 -14.21
N PRO A 276 24.36 18.45 -13.93
CA PRO A 276 24.39 17.31 -14.84
C PRO A 276 24.06 17.79 -16.26
N GLN A 277 24.82 17.31 -17.25
CA GLN A 277 24.38 17.45 -18.64
C GLN A 277 23.04 16.72 -18.79
N GLU A 278 21.98 17.47 -19.08
CA GLU A 278 20.60 17.01 -19.31
C GLU A 278 20.54 15.99 -20.48
N CYS A 279 20.86 14.72 -20.25
CA CYS A 279 20.79 13.70 -21.29
C CYS A 279 19.92 12.49 -20.96
N ASP A 280 19.31 12.39 -19.77
CA ASP A 280 18.23 11.42 -19.56
C ASP A 280 17.23 11.88 -18.48
N PRO A 281 15.97 12.21 -18.84
CA PRO A 281 14.95 12.66 -17.90
C PRO A 281 14.28 11.53 -17.09
N GLU A 282 14.66 10.27 -17.29
CA GLU A 282 14.09 9.14 -16.54
C GLU A 282 15.06 8.65 -15.46
N LEU A 283 14.71 8.93 -14.21
CA LEU A 283 15.42 8.56 -12.97
C LEU A 283 16.66 9.42 -12.71
N LEU A 284 16.45 10.52 -11.96
CA LEU A 284 17.53 11.34 -11.39
C LEU A 284 18.52 10.42 -10.67
N ASP A 285 19.75 10.36 -11.20
CA ASP A 285 20.87 9.67 -10.57
C ASP A 285 20.94 10.11 -9.09
N PRO A 286 20.91 9.16 -8.13
CA PRO A 286 21.00 9.50 -6.72
C PRO A 286 22.23 10.36 -6.42
N ASP A 287 23.31 10.28 -7.19
CA ASP A 287 24.61 10.91 -6.89
C ASP A 287 24.65 12.44 -6.99
N PHE A 288 23.59 13.12 -7.43
CA PHE A 288 23.56 14.59 -7.39
C PHE A 288 23.19 15.12 -5.99
N ASP A 289 24.19 15.70 -5.32
CA ASP A 289 23.99 16.42 -4.06
C ASP A 289 23.01 17.59 -4.31
N PRO A 290 21.86 17.71 -3.63
CA PRO A 290 21.13 18.95 -3.62
C PRO A 290 22.07 20.00 -3.06
N GLY A 291 22.48 20.90 -3.94
CA GLY A 291 23.44 21.95 -3.65
C GLY A 291 23.04 22.88 -2.53
N ALA A 292 21.74 22.95 -2.21
CA ALA A 292 21.22 23.84 -1.21
C ALA A 292 21.10 23.16 0.15
N TYR A 293 21.56 23.87 1.18
CA TYR A 293 21.29 23.48 2.55
C TYR A 293 20.95 24.68 3.43
N GLY A 294 20.22 24.38 4.49
CA GLY A 294 19.88 25.31 5.55
C GLY A 294 19.74 24.60 6.88
N TYR A 295 19.36 25.33 7.92
CA TYR A 295 19.10 24.76 9.23
C TYR A 295 17.62 24.73 9.54
N SER A 296 17.22 23.76 10.35
CA SER A 296 15.84 23.62 10.81
C SER A 296 15.38 24.89 11.55
N GLN A 297 14.12 25.25 11.33
CA GLN A 297 13.41 26.31 12.01
C GLN A 297 12.58 25.78 13.20
N VAL A 298 12.48 24.45 13.35
CA VAL A 298 11.78 23.81 14.46
C VAL A 298 12.47 24.13 15.81
N PRO A 299 11.74 24.59 16.84
CA PRO A 299 12.30 24.83 18.17
C PRO A 299 13.00 23.57 18.72
N GLY A 300 14.25 23.72 19.16
CA GLY A 300 15.07 22.62 19.66
C GLY A 300 15.84 21.83 18.60
N MET A 301 15.70 22.16 17.31
CA MET A 301 16.40 21.50 16.21
C MET A 301 17.22 22.48 15.34
N ARG A 302 17.44 23.72 15.80
CA ARG A 302 18.05 24.79 14.98
C ARG A 302 19.48 24.54 14.53
N ASP A 303 20.14 23.55 15.10
CA ASP A 303 21.47 23.07 14.74
C ASP A 303 21.43 21.86 13.76
N VAL A 304 20.23 21.35 13.46
CA VAL A 304 20.03 20.24 12.53
C VAL A 304 20.05 20.79 11.11
N LEU A 305 21.05 20.34 10.34
CA LEU A 305 21.19 20.65 8.92
C LEU A 305 20.14 19.90 8.09
N ARG A 306 19.55 20.62 7.14
CA ARG A 306 18.61 20.14 6.13
C ARG A 306 19.21 20.33 4.75
N ARG A 307 19.39 19.25 4.01
CA ARG A 307 19.54 19.33 2.56
C ARG A 307 18.16 19.59 1.96
N VAL A 308 18.06 20.65 1.16
CA VAL A 308 16.77 21.08 0.60
C VAL A 308 16.79 21.04 -0.90
N HIS A 309 15.70 20.54 -1.48
CA HIS A 309 15.42 20.76 -2.89
C HIS A 309 15.25 22.27 -3.17
N VAL A 310 15.49 22.69 -4.40
CA VAL A 310 15.25 24.06 -4.84
C VAL A 310 14.55 24.07 -6.19
N PHE A 311 13.72 25.09 -6.42
CA PHE A 311 13.09 25.34 -7.71
C PHE A 311 13.15 26.83 -8.04
N THR A 312 13.11 27.15 -9.32
CA THR A 312 13.10 28.55 -9.79
C THR A 312 11.68 29.00 -10.07
N GLU A 313 11.31 30.18 -9.57
CA GLU A 313 10.05 30.84 -9.87
C GLU A 313 10.29 32.34 -10.02
N GLU A 314 9.93 32.91 -11.17
CA GLU A 314 10.16 34.34 -11.48
C GLU A 314 11.64 34.75 -11.33
N ASP A 315 12.55 33.89 -11.80
CA ASP A 315 14.02 34.05 -11.68
C ASP A 315 14.56 34.03 -10.24
N GLU A 316 13.73 33.74 -9.24
CA GLU A 316 14.14 33.54 -7.85
C GLU A 316 14.26 32.05 -7.49
N ILE A 317 15.36 31.68 -6.84
CA ILE A 317 15.57 30.33 -6.29
C ILE A 317 14.81 30.22 -4.97
N LYS A 318 13.85 29.29 -4.91
CA LYS A 318 13.03 29.01 -3.72
C LYS A 318 13.33 27.62 -3.17
N PRO A 319 13.34 27.45 -1.84
CA PRO A 319 13.61 26.16 -1.22
C PRO A 319 12.36 25.25 -1.16
N GLY A 320 12.61 23.95 -1.10
CA GLY A 320 11.60 22.89 -1.04
C GLY A 320 11.02 22.52 -2.39
N TYR A 321 9.90 21.80 -2.38
CA TYR A 321 9.18 21.43 -3.59
C TYR A 321 8.08 22.44 -3.88
N LYS A 322 7.92 22.82 -5.16
CA LYS A 322 6.90 23.79 -5.59
C LYS A 322 5.48 23.39 -5.13
N LYS A 323 5.13 22.09 -5.25
CA LYS A 323 3.84 21.52 -4.86
C LYS A 323 3.50 21.63 -3.36
N TYR A 324 4.49 21.86 -2.50
CA TYR A 324 4.32 21.91 -1.05
C TYR A 324 4.52 23.31 -0.45
N GLN A 325 4.63 24.36 -1.27
CA GLN A 325 4.83 25.70 -0.71
C GLN A 325 3.65 26.19 0.12
N SER A 326 2.43 25.74 -0.19
CA SER A 326 1.21 26.12 0.53
C SER A 326 1.11 25.55 1.95
N ILE A 327 1.87 24.50 2.28
CA ILE A 327 1.77 23.84 3.59
C ILE A 327 2.60 24.51 4.68
N ARG A 328 3.44 25.51 4.34
CA ARG A 328 4.28 26.22 5.31
C ARG A 328 3.40 26.93 6.35
N GLY A 329 3.43 26.44 7.59
CA GLY A 329 2.60 26.96 8.69
C GLY A 329 1.11 26.62 8.57
N ALA A 330 0.74 25.68 7.69
CA ALA A 330 -0.63 25.25 7.52
C ALA A 330 -1.08 24.24 8.60
N SER A 331 -2.37 23.92 8.62
CA SER A 331 -2.91 22.87 9.48
C SER A 331 -2.49 21.48 8.97
N LEU A 332 -2.44 20.49 9.87
CA LEU A 332 -2.19 19.09 9.50
C LEU A 332 -3.15 18.60 8.40
N GLN A 333 -4.42 18.97 8.49
CA GLN A 333 -5.41 18.61 7.48
C GLN A 333 -5.04 19.15 6.11
N HIS A 334 -4.63 20.43 6.01
CA HIS A 334 -4.21 21.02 4.74
C HIS A 334 -2.93 20.38 4.21
N THR A 335 -1.98 20.04 5.09
CA THR A 335 -0.76 19.30 4.73
C THR A 335 -1.09 17.95 4.11
N MET A 336 -1.97 17.18 4.76
CA MET A 336 -2.41 15.88 4.25
C MET A 336 -3.16 16.02 2.92
N GLU A 337 -4.10 16.96 2.80
CA GLU A 337 -4.83 17.23 1.55
C GLU A 337 -3.88 17.60 0.40
N THR A 338 -2.88 18.44 0.66
CA THR A 338 -1.87 18.83 -0.32
C THR A 338 -0.99 17.65 -0.73
N PHE A 339 -0.56 16.83 0.24
CA PHE A 339 0.19 15.60 -0.04
C PHE A 339 -0.61 14.65 -0.92
N PHE A 340 -1.83 14.28 -0.52
CA PHE A 340 -2.64 13.32 -1.26
C PHE A 340 -3.03 13.82 -2.66
N SER A 341 -3.34 15.12 -2.82
CA SER A 341 -3.71 15.67 -4.13
C SER A 341 -2.53 15.84 -5.09
N SER A 342 -1.30 15.97 -4.59
CA SER A 342 -0.11 16.18 -5.44
C SER A 342 0.76 14.95 -5.64
N ALA A 343 0.74 14.01 -4.70
CA ALA A 343 1.69 12.88 -4.68
C ALA A 343 1.03 11.49 -4.81
N THR A 344 -0.31 11.44 -4.85
CA THR A 344 -1.04 10.17 -4.86
C THR A 344 -2.19 10.18 -5.87
N LYS A 345 -2.66 8.98 -6.22
CA LYS A 345 -3.83 8.78 -7.07
C LYS A 345 -4.84 7.86 -6.38
N GLU A 346 -6.09 8.32 -6.30
CA GLU A 346 -7.20 7.48 -5.84
C GLU A 346 -7.44 6.31 -6.81
N VAL A 347 -7.52 5.09 -6.30
CA VAL A 347 -7.51 3.88 -7.15
C VAL A 347 -8.89 3.39 -7.57
N TRP A 348 -9.93 3.79 -6.83
CA TRP A 348 -11.30 3.30 -7.03
C TRP A 348 -11.90 3.66 -8.40
N ARG A 349 -11.34 4.67 -9.07
CA ARG A 349 -11.80 5.12 -10.40
C ARG A 349 -11.53 4.06 -11.47
N ASP A 350 -10.48 3.25 -11.31
CA ASP A 350 -10.02 2.29 -12.32
C ASP A 350 -10.34 0.83 -11.96
N ASP A 351 -10.92 0.57 -10.78
CA ASP A 351 -11.16 -0.79 -10.26
C ASP A 351 -11.89 -1.69 -11.26
N ILE A 352 -12.97 -1.20 -11.85
CA ILE A 352 -13.77 -2.01 -12.78
C ILE A 352 -13.10 -2.18 -14.12
N SER A 353 -12.45 -1.14 -14.64
CA SER A 353 -11.70 -1.25 -15.91
C SER A 353 -10.58 -2.28 -15.79
N ARG A 354 -9.88 -2.32 -14.65
CA ARG A 354 -8.88 -3.36 -14.35
C ARG A 354 -9.51 -4.74 -14.26
N LEU A 355 -10.60 -4.87 -13.51
CA LEU A 355 -11.31 -6.14 -13.36
C LEU A 355 -11.81 -6.69 -14.71
N GLU A 356 -12.33 -5.85 -15.59
CA GLU A 356 -12.73 -6.26 -16.96
C GLU A 356 -11.58 -6.89 -17.73
N GLY A 357 -10.39 -6.28 -17.67
CA GLY A 357 -9.17 -6.82 -18.27
C GLY A 357 -8.86 -8.24 -17.77
N TYR A 358 -8.89 -8.47 -16.45
CA TYR A 358 -8.69 -9.81 -15.90
C TYR A 358 -9.82 -10.78 -16.28
N LEU A 359 -11.09 -10.35 -16.28
CA LEU A 359 -12.20 -11.22 -16.64
C LEU A 359 -12.10 -11.73 -18.08
N VAL A 360 -11.65 -10.86 -19.00
CA VAL A 360 -11.36 -11.24 -20.38
C VAL A 360 -10.18 -12.20 -20.44
N ASN A 361 -9.08 -11.89 -19.77
CA ASN A 361 -7.89 -12.75 -19.74
C ASN A 361 -8.22 -14.15 -19.18
N PHE A 362 -8.91 -14.22 -18.03
CA PHE A 362 -9.32 -15.46 -17.39
C PHE A 362 -10.21 -16.31 -18.29
N TYR A 363 -11.20 -15.69 -18.94
CA TYR A 363 -12.05 -16.41 -19.88
C TYR A 363 -11.27 -16.90 -21.10
N ASN A 364 -10.41 -16.07 -21.70
CA ASN A 364 -9.63 -16.47 -22.87
C ASN A 364 -8.62 -17.57 -22.54
N THR A 365 -8.07 -17.56 -21.33
CA THR A 365 -7.22 -18.64 -20.80
C THR A 365 -8.03 -19.93 -20.60
N LEU A 366 -9.26 -19.83 -20.08
CA LEU A 366 -10.19 -20.95 -19.98
C LEU A 366 -10.54 -21.53 -21.37
N VAL A 367 -10.80 -20.69 -22.36
CA VAL A 367 -11.11 -21.13 -23.74
C VAL A 367 -9.89 -21.79 -24.38
N ALA A 368 -8.69 -21.26 -24.17
CA ALA A 368 -7.46 -21.86 -24.70
C ALA A 368 -7.17 -23.24 -24.10
N THR A 369 -7.52 -23.46 -22.84
CA THR A 369 -7.31 -24.73 -22.14
C THR A 369 -8.46 -25.73 -22.36
N LEU A 370 -9.69 -25.23 -22.45
CA LEU A 370 -10.93 -25.99 -22.62
C LEU A 370 -11.79 -25.34 -23.73
N PRO A 371 -11.46 -25.53 -25.01
CA PRO A 371 -12.14 -24.84 -26.11
C PRO A 371 -13.57 -25.34 -26.32
N GLU A 372 -13.87 -26.58 -25.96
CA GLU A 372 -15.15 -27.22 -26.21
C GLU A 372 -15.86 -27.58 -24.89
N VAL A 373 -17.19 -27.47 -24.90
CA VAL A 373 -18.05 -27.98 -23.83
C VAL A 373 -19.06 -28.97 -24.38
N SER A 374 -19.08 -30.15 -23.77
CA SER A 374 -20.02 -31.22 -24.11
C SER A 374 -21.25 -31.12 -23.22
N LEU A 375 -22.41 -30.85 -23.81
CA LEU A 375 -23.69 -30.82 -23.12
C LEU A 375 -24.41 -32.14 -23.32
N ARG A 376 -24.71 -32.82 -22.21
CA ARG A 376 -25.67 -33.92 -22.23
C ARG A 376 -27.06 -33.34 -22.41
N GLN A 377 -27.75 -33.73 -23.49
CA GLN A 377 -29.16 -33.39 -23.63
C GLN A 377 -29.94 -33.96 -22.45
N GLN A 378 -30.83 -33.16 -21.88
CA GLN A 378 -31.71 -33.62 -20.81
C GLN A 378 -32.66 -34.67 -21.40
N PHE A 379 -32.61 -35.89 -20.87
CA PHE A 379 -33.57 -36.93 -21.19
C PHE A 379 -34.96 -36.45 -20.82
N ASN A 380 -35.89 -36.39 -21.78
CA ASN A 380 -37.29 -36.10 -21.48
C ASN A 380 -38.00 -37.41 -21.10
N PRO A 381 -38.29 -37.66 -19.81
CA PRO A 381 -38.91 -38.91 -19.38
C PRO A 381 -40.33 -39.11 -19.94
N ASN A 382 -40.94 -38.06 -20.51
CA ASN A 382 -42.27 -38.13 -21.11
C ASN A 382 -42.27 -38.55 -22.59
N ASP A 383 -41.10 -38.69 -23.21
CA ASP A 383 -40.97 -39.20 -24.58
C ASP A 383 -40.25 -40.55 -24.58
N PRO A 384 -41.00 -41.68 -24.51
CA PRO A 384 -40.41 -43.01 -24.46
C PRO A 384 -39.68 -43.40 -25.76
N ASN A 385 -39.80 -42.61 -26.83
CA ASN A 385 -39.07 -42.82 -28.08
C ASN A 385 -37.81 -41.94 -28.19
N GLN A 386 -37.55 -41.06 -27.20
CA GLN A 386 -36.36 -40.23 -27.21
C GLN A 386 -35.12 -41.06 -26.81
N CYS A 387 -34.42 -41.59 -27.82
CA CYS A 387 -33.10 -42.17 -27.64
C CYS A 387 -32.12 -41.11 -27.07
N LEU A 388 -31.12 -41.54 -26.31
CA LEU A 388 -30.00 -40.68 -25.90
C LEU A 388 -29.31 -40.13 -27.16
N SER A 389 -29.62 -38.88 -27.50
CA SER A 389 -28.95 -38.15 -28.56
C SER A 389 -27.46 -38.00 -28.21
N ALA A 390 -26.61 -37.96 -29.24
CA ALA A 390 -25.22 -37.59 -29.07
C ALA A 390 -25.11 -36.25 -28.29
N PRO A 391 -24.12 -36.09 -27.41
CA PRO A 391 -23.93 -34.84 -26.70
C PRO A 391 -23.72 -33.69 -27.69
N GLU A 392 -24.33 -32.55 -27.39
CA GLU A 392 -24.12 -31.32 -28.15
C GLU A 392 -22.75 -30.75 -27.76
N ILE A 393 -21.88 -30.54 -28.74
CA ILE A 393 -20.57 -29.92 -28.53
C ILE A 393 -20.70 -28.45 -28.89
N ILE A 394 -20.38 -27.57 -27.94
CA ILE A 394 -20.31 -26.13 -28.17
C ILE A 394 -18.84 -25.72 -28.14
N GLU A 395 -18.38 -25.12 -29.24
CA GLU A 395 -17.07 -24.48 -29.34
C GLU A 395 -17.13 -23.05 -28.77
N ARG A 396 -16.19 -22.72 -27.89
CA ARG A 396 -16.09 -21.41 -27.27
C ARG A 396 -15.12 -20.55 -28.06
N ASN A 397 -15.50 -19.30 -28.29
CA ASN A 397 -14.62 -18.31 -28.91
C ASN A 397 -14.01 -17.41 -27.83
N GLN A 398 -12.75 -17.02 -28.05
CA GLN A 398 -12.13 -15.93 -27.29
C GLN A 398 -12.86 -14.61 -27.57
N VAL A 399 -12.76 -13.67 -26.63
CA VAL A 399 -13.38 -12.34 -26.73
C VAL A 399 -12.34 -11.24 -26.55
N THR A 400 -12.59 -10.07 -27.12
CA THR A 400 -11.78 -8.87 -26.90
C THR A 400 -12.40 -7.97 -25.83
N LEU A 401 -11.60 -7.06 -25.26
CA LEU A 401 -12.09 -6.10 -24.27
C LEU A 401 -13.18 -5.20 -24.87
N GLU A 402 -13.04 -4.79 -26.13
CA GLU A 402 -13.98 -3.93 -26.84
C GLU A 402 -15.34 -4.61 -27.02
N GLU A 403 -15.37 -5.91 -27.34
CA GLU A 403 -16.61 -6.69 -27.45
C GLU A 403 -17.36 -6.74 -26.11
N ILE A 404 -16.62 -6.85 -25.02
CA ILE A 404 -17.18 -6.85 -23.68
C ILE A 404 -17.69 -5.47 -23.29
N GLN A 405 -16.92 -4.42 -23.53
CA GLN A 405 -17.35 -3.05 -23.25
C GLN A 405 -18.57 -2.65 -24.09
N ALA A 406 -18.68 -3.14 -25.32
CA ALA A 406 -19.86 -2.95 -26.15
C ALA A 406 -21.09 -3.71 -25.62
N SER A 407 -20.88 -4.89 -25.02
CA SER A 407 -21.95 -5.74 -24.46
C SER A 407 -22.39 -5.30 -23.07
N TYR A 408 -21.47 -4.77 -22.28
CA TYR A 408 -21.66 -4.36 -20.89
C TYR A 408 -21.40 -2.86 -20.75
N GLY A 409 -22.46 -2.07 -20.80
CA GLY A 409 -22.37 -0.64 -20.60
C GLY A 409 -22.11 -0.24 -19.14
N ASP A 410 -21.91 1.05 -18.91
CA ASP A 410 -21.61 1.68 -17.62
C ASP A 410 -22.55 1.29 -16.46
N GLN A 411 -23.79 0.92 -16.77
CA GLN A 411 -24.73 0.42 -15.76
C GLN A 411 -24.27 -0.90 -15.12
N TRP A 412 -23.69 -1.80 -15.91
CA TRP A 412 -23.11 -3.03 -15.37
C TRP A 412 -21.90 -2.69 -14.50
N ARG A 413 -21.00 -1.82 -14.98
CA ARG A 413 -19.82 -1.37 -14.24
C ARG A 413 -20.18 -0.79 -12.87
N LEU A 414 -21.14 0.13 -12.82
CA LEU A 414 -21.62 0.74 -11.58
C LEU A 414 -22.20 -0.30 -10.61
N LYS A 415 -23.05 -1.23 -11.10
CA LYS A 415 -23.62 -2.29 -10.27
C LYS A 415 -22.55 -3.25 -9.75
N THR A 416 -21.59 -3.61 -10.59
CA THR A 416 -20.49 -4.51 -10.25
C THR A 416 -19.60 -3.87 -9.19
N PHE A 417 -19.19 -2.60 -9.39
CA PHE A 417 -18.41 -1.84 -8.40
C PHE A 417 -19.09 -1.79 -7.05
N TYR A 418 -20.35 -1.33 -7.03
CA TYR A 418 -21.10 -1.22 -5.79
C TYR A 418 -21.22 -2.56 -5.05
N ASN A 419 -21.56 -3.64 -5.76
CA ASN A 419 -21.71 -4.95 -5.12
C ASN A 419 -20.36 -5.49 -4.61
N LEU A 420 -19.29 -5.40 -5.41
CA LEU A 420 -17.96 -5.87 -5.02
C LEU A 420 -17.43 -5.13 -3.81
N ARG A 421 -17.37 -3.79 -3.86
CA ARG A 421 -16.84 -2.99 -2.77
C ARG A 421 -17.64 -3.15 -1.48
N ARG A 422 -18.96 -3.32 -1.59
CA ARG A 422 -19.80 -3.63 -0.43
C ARG A 422 -19.45 -4.98 0.18
N HIS A 423 -19.23 -6.01 -0.64
CA HIS A 423 -18.83 -7.33 -0.15
C HIS A 423 -17.43 -7.33 0.46
N GLU A 424 -16.47 -6.66 -0.16
CA GLU A 424 -15.08 -6.57 0.32
C GLU A 424 -14.97 -5.85 1.65
N ARG A 425 -15.84 -4.87 1.91
CA ARG A 425 -15.89 -4.12 3.18
C ARG A 425 -16.85 -4.68 4.21
N ASP A 426 -17.39 -5.88 3.97
CA ASP A 426 -18.33 -6.53 4.91
C ASP A 426 -19.57 -5.68 5.21
N ILE A 427 -19.97 -4.79 4.28
CA ILE A 427 -21.14 -3.90 4.43
C ILE A 427 -22.40 -4.71 4.10
N PHE A 428 -22.74 -5.67 4.94
CA PHE A 428 -23.91 -6.51 4.72
C PHE A 428 -25.20 -5.79 5.12
N THR A 429 -26.00 -5.41 4.11
CA THR A 429 -27.43 -5.16 4.32
C THR A 429 -28.15 -6.50 4.14
N SER A 430 -28.65 -7.08 5.23
CA SER A 430 -29.53 -8.26 5.15
C SER A 430 -30.81 -8.00 4.34
N ASP A 431 -31.14 -6.73 4.13
CA ASP A 431 -32.31 -6.30 3.40
C ASP A 431 -32.06 -6.15 1.89
N VAL A 432 -32.58 -7.11 1.12
CA VAL A 432 -32.60 -7.09 -0.35
C VAL A 432 -33.29 -5.84 -0.90
N VAL A 433 -34.27 -5.28 -0.19
CA VAL A 433 -34.99 -4.07 -0.56
C VAL A 433 -34.05 -2.87 -0.49
N VAL A 434 -33.28 -2.73 0.58
CA VAL A 434 -32.28 -1.64 0.72
C VAL A 434 -31.27 -1.69 -0.42
N ASN A 435 -30.78 -2.89 -0.76
CA ASN A 435 -29.86 -3.05 -1.89
C ASN A 435 -30.48 -2.57 -3.22
N LYS A 436 -31.72 -2.97 -3.52
CA LYS A 436 -32.45 -2.52 -4.72
C LYS A 436 -32.65 -1.00 -4.74
N VAL A 437 -32.98 -0.40 -3.60
CA VAL A 437 -33.16 1.05 -3.46
C VAL A 437 -31.84 1.79 -3.72
N ASN A 438 -30.73 1.31 -3.18
CA ASN A 438 -29.41 1.91 -3.41
C ASN A 438 -29.00 1.83 -4.88
N ILE A 439 -29.20 0.67 -5.52
CA ILE A 439 -28.95 0.51 -6.96
C ILE A 439 -29.83 1.46 -7.78
N GLN A 440 -31.10 1.60 -7.43
CA GLN A 440 -32.00 2.53 -8.11
C GLN A 440 -31.54 3.99 -7.96
N ARG A 441 -31.12 4.39 -6.75
CA ARG A 441 -30.59 5.75 -6.49
C ARG A 441 -29.35 6.04 -7.33
N MET A 442 -28.39 5.11 -7.35
CA MET A 442 -27.19 5.19 -8.20
C MET A 442 -27.56 5.33 -9.68
N MET A 443 -28.50 4.52 -10.18
CA MET A 443 -28.97 4.59 -11.57
C MET A 443 -29.65 5.91 -11.89
N ASN A 444 -30.42 6.46 -10.94
CA ASN A 444 -31.04 7.77 -11.11
C ASN A 444 -29.96 8.86 -11.29
N ILE A 445 -28.91 8.89 -10.45
CA ILE A 445 -27.81 9.86 -10.61
C ILE A 445 -27.15 9.71 -11.98
N PHE A 446 -26.86 8.48 -12.41
CA PHE A 446 -26.30 8.18 -13.73
C PHE A 446 -27.16 8.78 -14.85
N TYR A 447 -28.48 8.55 -14.86
CA TYR A 447 -29.35 9.06 -15.91
C TYR A 447 -29.60 10.58 -15.83
N THR A 448 -29.70 11.14 -14.63
CA THR A 448 -30.05 12.56 -14.45
C THR A 448 -28.93 13.49 -14.94
N ASN A 449 -27.67 13.03 -14.85
CA ASN A 449 -26.50 13.77 -15.30
C ASN A 449 -26.06 13.39 -16.73
N GLY A 450 -26.99 12.95 -17.58
CA GLY A 450 -26.68 12.68 -18.98
C GLY A 450 -25.85 11.41 -19.21
N ARG A 451 -25.98 10.39 -18.35
CA ARG A 451 -25.19 9.14 -18.38
C ARG A 451 -23.71 9.34 -18.03
N ASP A 452 -23.44 10.27 -17.13
CA ASP A 452 -22.10 10.50 -16.58
C ASP A 452 -21.72 9.37 -15.59
N TYR A 453 -20.94 8.41 -16.09
CA TYR A 453 -20.42 7.30 -15.30
C TYR A 453 -19.54 7.78 -14.14
N THR A 454 -18.65 8.74 -14.39
CA THR A 454 -17.66 9.20 -13.41
C THR A 454 -18.35 9.84 -12.20
N ASN A 455 -19.34 10.69 -12.44
CA ASN A 455 -20.13 11.33 -11.38
C ASN A 455 -20.94 10.30 -10.59
N ALA A 456 -21.58 9.35 -11.28
CA ALA A 456 -22.32 8.28 -10.62
C ALA A 456 -21.40 7.37 -9.77
N LEU A 457 -20.20 7.06 -10.26
CA LEU A 457 -19.22 6.25 -9.53
C LEU A 457 -18.72 7.00 -8.28
N GLU A 458 -18.42 8.30 -8.40
CA GLU A 458 -18.03 9.14 -7.26
C GLU A 458 -19.14 9.22 -6.20
N PHE A 459 -20.39 9.33 -6.64
CA PHE A 459 -21.55 9.26 -5.74
C PHE A 459 -21.61 7.91 -5.02
N VAL A 460 -21.41 6.79 -5.72
CA VAL A 460 -21.41 5.45 -5.11
C VAL A 460 -20.30 5.30 -4.09
N GLN A 461 -19.09 5.71 -4.46
CA GLN A 461 -17.93 5.67 -3.58
C GLN A 461 -18.18 6.48 -2.31
N ARG A 462 -18.70 7.70 -2.42
CA ARG A 462 -18.94 8.56 -1.25
C ARG A 462 -20.13 8.14 -0.38
N GLN A 463 -21.23 7.72 -1.00
CA GLN A 463 -22.50 7.53 -0.28
C GLN A 463 -22.73 6.10 0.20
N PHE A 464 -22.23 5.10 -0.53
CA PHE A 464 -22.57 3.71 -0.26
C PHE A 464 -21.38 2.86 0.18
N VAL A 465 -20.22 3.08 -0.44
CA VAL A 465 -18.98 2.40 -0.07
C VAL A 465 -18.34 3.13 1.12
N GLY A 466 -18.37 4.46 1.08
CA GLY A 466 -17.88 5.38 2.09
C GLY A 466 -16.35 5.50 2.11
N PRO A 467 -15.80 6.39 2.95
CA PRO A 467 -14.43 6.28 3.43
C PRO A 467 -14.21 4.97 4.22
N LEU A 468 -12.97 4.50 4.32
CA LEU A 468 -12.62 3.63 5.45
C LEU A 468 -12.95 4.37 6.75
N SER A 469 -13.62 3.69 7.69
CA SER A 469 -14.13 4.33 8.90
C SER A 469 -13.01 5.11 9.61
N PRO A 470 -13.25 6.36 10.03
CA PRO A 470 -12.22 7.15 10.71
C PRO A 470 -11.78 6.54 12.05
N ASN A 471 -12.54 5.61 12.64
CA ASN A 471 -12.08 4.86 13.82
C ASN A 471 -10.88 3.94 13.52
N ILE A 472 -10.60 3.66 12.25
CA ILE A 472 -9.41 2.93 11.80
C ILE A 472 -8.21 3.89 11.63
N THR A 473 -8.46 5.19 11.41
CA THR A 473 -7.43 6.24 11.23
C THR A 473 -7.24 7.16 12.44
N ALA A 474 -8.08 7.06 13.47
CA ALA A 474 -8.01 7.84 14.72
C ALA A 474 -7.34 7.08 15.89
N LEU A 475 -6.73 5.93 15.60
CA LEU A 475 -5.73 5.27 16.44
C LEU A 475 -4.33 5.67 15.97
#